data_AF-A0ABD4REL3-F1
#
_entry.id   AF-A0ABD4REL3-F1
#
_cell.length_a   1.000
_cell.length_b   1.000
_cell.length_c   1.000
_cell.angle_alpha   90.00
_cell.angle_beta   90.00
_cell.angle_gamma   90.00
#
_symmetry.space_group_name_H-M   'P 1'
#
loop_
_entity.id
_entity.type
_entity.pdbx_description
1 polymer ?
#
loop_
_entity_poly.entity_id
_entity_poly.type
_entity_poly.pdbx_seq_one_letter_code
_entity_poly.pdbx_strand_id
1 'polypeptide(L)' 'MMGRRLLNPKVDFIFKKIFGSEKHPNILISFLNAVMKPADKIVSVVINN' A
#
# COMPACT_ATOMS: atom_id res chain seq x y z
N MET A 1 -20.56 -0.57 -15.10
CA MET A 1 -20.54 -0.93 -13.67
C MET A 1 -19.22 -1.64 -13.39
N MET A 2 -18.30 -1.03 -12.64
CA MET A 2 -16.98 -1.61 -12.37
C MET A 2 -17.13 -2.66 -11.26
N GLY A 3 -17.14 -3.95 -11.63
CA GLY A 3 -17.22 -5.04 -10.66
C GLY A 3 -16.06 -4.96 -9.68
N ARG A 4 -16.34 -5.02 -8.38
CA ARG A 4 -15.31 -5.14 -7.33
C ARG A 4 -14.52 -6.43 -7.61
N ARG A 5 -13.34 -6.28 -8.22
CA ARG A 5 -12.38 -7.39 -8.31
C ARG A 5 -11.86 -7.62 -6.91
N LEU A 6 -12.32 -8.71 -6.29
CA LEU A 6 -11.71 -9.20 -5.07
C LEU A 6 -10.26 -9.54 -5.38
N LEU A 7 -9.33 -8.86 -4.72
CA LEU A 7 -7.94 -9.28 -4.73
C LEU A 7 -7.89 -10.68 -4.13
N ASN A 8 -7.00 -11.52 -4.68
CA ASN A 8 -6.80 -12.85 -4.11
C ASN A 8 -6.44 -12.69 -2.61
N PRO A 9 -7.18 -13.32 -1.67
CA PRO A 9 -6.97 -13.12 -0.24
C PRO A 9 -5.54 -13.43 0.21
N LYS A 10 -4.86 -14.38 -0.45
CA LYS A 10 -3.46 -14.70 -0.19
C LYS A 10 -2.54 -13.53 -0.56
N VAL A 11 -2.83 -12.86 -1.66
CA VAL A 11 -2.08 -11.67 -2.12
C VAL A 11 -2.33 -10.51 -1.18
N ASP A 12 -3.59 -10.27 -0.79
CA ASP A 12 -3.95 -9.21 0.17
C ASP A 12 -3.26 -9.40 1.53
N PHE A 13 -3.25 -10.63 2.05
CA PHE A 13 -2.60 -10.97 3.31
C PHE A 13 -1.09 -10.71 3.28
N ILE A 14 -0.40 -11.15 2.22
CA ILE A 14 1.04 -10.90 2.07
C ILE A 14 1.31 -9.40 1.93
N PHE A 15 0.49 -8.69 1.16
CA PHE A 15 0.60 -7.24 0.99
C PHE A 15 0.50 -6.52 2.33
N LYS A 16 -0.52 -6.82 3.13
CA LYS A 16 -0.67 -6.27 4.49
C LYS A 16 0.50 -6.63 5.40
N LYS A 17 1.07 -7.83 5.30
CA LYS A 17 2.22 -8.22 6.13
C LYS A 17 3.49 -7.42 5.80
N ILE A 18 3.70 -7.09 4.52
CA ILE A 18 4.87 -6.35 4.06
C ILE A 18 4.67 -4.83 4.24
N PHE A 19 3.50 -4.32 3.87
CA PHE A 19 3.24 -2.89 3.77
C PHE A 19 2.31 -2.33 4.86
N GLY A 20 1.54 -3.18 5.53
CA GLY A 20 0.60 -2.80 6.60
C GLY A 20 1.23 -2.72 8.00
N SER A 21 2.57 -2.70 8.10
CA SER A 21 3.27 -2.60 9.38
C SER A 21 3.47 -1.13 9.76
N GLU A 22 2.85 -0.70 10.86
CA GLU A 22 3.05 0.63 11.45
C GLU A 22 4.50 0.90 11.88
N LYS A 23 5.29 -0.16 12.11
CA LYS A 23 6.72 -0.03 12.47
C LYS A 23 7.59 0.39 11.28
N HIS A 24 7.13 0.19 10.05
CA HIS A 24 7.92 0.42 8.83
C HIS A 24 7.10 1.09 7.70
N PRO A 25 6.51 2.28 7.94
CA PRO A 25 5.69 2.98 6.95
C PRO A 25 6.47 3.39 5.69
N ASN A 26 7.80 3.51 5.82
CA ASN A 26 8.75 3.91 4.78
C ASN A 26 8.72 2.96 3.57
N ILE A 27 8.45 1.67 3.82
CA ILE A 27 8.37 0.64 2.78
C ILE A 27 7.14 0.89 1.90
N LEU A 28 5.99 1.14 2.53
CA LEU A 28 4.75 1.50 1.84
C LEU A 28 4.91 2.83 1.09
N ILE A 29 5.54 3.84 1.72
CA ILE A 29 5.82 5.13 1.07
C ILE A 29 6.69 4.96 -0.18
N SER A 30 7.77 4.18 -0.08
CA SER A 30 8.68 3.93 -1.22
C SER A 30 7.96 3.23 -2.37
N PHE A 31 7.15 2.21 -2.04
CA PHE A 31 6.33 1.50 -3.01
C PHE A 31 5.34 2.42 -3.72
N LEU A 32 4.57 3.21 -2.97
CA LEU A 32 3.58 4.14 -3.53
C LEU A 32 4.24 5.20 -4.43
N ASN A 33 5.35 5.78 -3.99
CA ASN A 33 6.10 6.73 -4.81
C ASN A 33 6.62 6.11 -6.12
N ALA A 34 7.06 4.84 -6.10
CA ALA A 34 7.56 4.15 -7.28
C ALA A 34 6.44 3.77 -8.27
N VAL A 35 5.30 3.32 -7.75
CA VAL A 35 4.16 2.85 -8.57
C VAL A 35 3.33 4.02 -9.10
N MET A 36 2.98 4.97 -8.24
CA MET A 36 2.09 6.08 -8.60
C MET A 36 2.83 7.22 -9.30
N LYS A 37 4.16 7.33 -9.09
CA LYS A 37 5.01 8.42 -9.61
C LYS A 37 4.33 9.81 -9.46
N PRO A 38 3.84 10.15 -8.25
CA PRO A 38 3.11 11.40 -8.05
C PRO A 38 4.04 12.59 -8.31
N ALA A 39 3.45 13.74 -8.70
CA ALA A 39 4.21 14.98 -8.89
C ALA A 39 4.91 15.40 -7.59
N ASP A 40 4.20 15.28 -6.46
CA ASP A 40 4.72 15.48 -5.12
C ASP A 40 4.99 14.15 -4.43
N LYS A 41 6.17 14.00 -3.82
CA LYS A 41 6.52 12.78 -3.10
C LYS A 41 5.66 12.61 -1.85
N ILE A 42 5.16 11.39 -1.65
CA ILE A 42 4.52 10.98 -0.41
C ILE A 42 5.61 10.92 0.67
N VAL A 43 5.39 11.61 1.79
CA VAL A 43 6.35 11.68 2.92
C VAL A 43 5.81 11.05 4.20
N SER A 44 4.49 10.86 4.31
CA SER A 44 3.85 10.26 5.48
C SER A 44 2.62 9.47 5.06
N VAL A 45 2.32 8.41 5.80
CA VAL A 45 1.13 7.57 5.63
C VAL A 45 0.62 7.18 7.01
N VAL A 46 -0.71 7.06 7.13
CA VAL A 46 -1.38 6.51 8.32
C VAL A 46 -2.05 5.21 7.88
N ILE A 47 -1.78 4.13 8.61
CA ILE A 47 -2.34 2.81 8.32
C ILE A 47 -3.53 2.63 9.26
N ASN A 48 -4.74 2.66 8.71
CA ASN A 48 -5.97 2.34 9.44
C ASN A 48 -6.39 0.92 9.05
N ASN A 49 -6.23 -0.01 9.98
CA ASN A 49 -6.52 -1.43 9.76
C ASN A 49 -7.95 -1.79 10.18
#